data_AF-W4RTV5-F1
#
_entry.id   AF-W4RTV5-F1
#
_cell.length_a   1.000
_cell.length_b   1.000
_cell.length_c   1.000
_cell.angle_alpha   90.00
_cell.angle_beta   90.00
_cell.angle_gamma   90.00
#
_symmetry.space_group_name_H-M   'P 1'
#
loop_
_entity.id
_entity.type
_entity.pdbx_description
1 polymer ?
#
loop_
_entity_poly.entity_id
_entity_poly.type
_entity_poly.pdbx_seq_one_letter_code
_entity_poly.pdbx_strand_id
1 'polypeptide(L)'
;MDKYFGTDGVRGVANSELTPELAFKLGRFGGYVLTKEHDRPKVLIGRDTRISGHMLEGALVAGLLSIGAEVMRLGVISTPGVAYLTKALGAQAGVMISASHNPVADNGIKFFGPDGYKLSDDQENEIEQLMDMEADELPRPVGANLGQVNDYFEGGQKYLQYLKQSVDEEFTGLHIALDCAHGATSSLATHLFADLDADTSTMGASPNG
;
A
#
# COMPACT_ATOMS: atom_id res chain seq x y z
N MET A 1 20.69 -13.44 5.02
CA MET A 1 20.39 -12.51 6.13
C MET A 1 19.97 -11.26 5.42
N ASP A 2 18.67 -11.02 5.43
CA ASP A 2 18.03 -10.05 4.54
C ASP A 2 18.45 -8.64 4.97
N LYS A 3 18.98 -7.87 4.02
CA LYS A 3 19.70 -6.62 4.30
C LYS A 3 18.75 -5.43 4.46
N TYR A 4 17.61 -5.48 3.77
CA TYR A 4 16.60 -4.44 3.74
C TYR A 4 15.22 -4.99 4.16
N PHE A 5 14.83 -6.15 3.66
CA PHE A 5 13.55 -6.77 3.98
C PHE A 5 13.59 -7.37 5.39
N GLY A 6 12.66 -6.94 6.24
CA GLY A 6 12.40 -7.58 7.51
C GLY A 6 11.26 -8.59 7.40
N THR A 7 10.71 -9.02 8.54
CA THR A 7 9.60 -9.99 8.61
C THR A 7 8.31 -9.53 7.89
N ASP A 8 8.17 -8.24 7.61
CA ASP A 8 6.96 -7.66 7.04
C ASP A 8 7.28 -6.39 6.24
N GLY A 9 8.08 -6.57 5.18
CA GLY A 9 8.56 -5.52 4.29
C GLY A 9 9.76 -4.76 4.83
N VAL A 10 10.09 -3.63 4.20
CA VAL A 10 11.19 -2.75 4.63
C VAL A 10 10.63 -1.73 5.63
N ARG A 11 11.22 -1.63 6.82
CA ARG A 11 10.78 -0.72 7.89
C ARG A 11 11.94 0.08 8.45
N GLY A 12 11.63 1.26 8.98
CA GLY A 12 12.58 2.07 9.73
C GLY A 12 12.01 3.45 10.05
N VAL A 13 12.77 4.24 10.80
CA VAL A 13 12.46 5.64 11.05
C VAL A 13 12.43 6.39 9.72
N ALA A 14 11.28 6.97 9.39
CA ALA A 14 11.08 7.67 8.13
C ALA A 14 12.02 8.88 8.04
N ASN A 15 12.59 9.09 6.85
CA ASN A 15 13.58 10.14 6.57
C ASN A 15 14.93 9.99 7.29
N SER A 16 15.20 8.84 7.92
CA SER A 16 16.50 8.50 8.51
C SER A 16 16.98 7.13 8.03
N GLU A 17 16.23 6.08 8.37
CA GLU A 17 16.52 4.70 7.96
C GLU A 17 15.74 4.35 6.68
N LEU A 18 14.46 4.73 6.65
CA LEU A 18 13.60 4.64 5.48
C LEU A 18 13.53 6.00 4.79
N THR A 19 14.51 6.26 3.94
CA THR A 19 14.64 7.55 3.23
C THR A 19 13.79 7.58 1.95
N PRO A 20 13.43 8.76 1.42
CA PRO A 20 12.78 8.86 0.11
C PRO A 20 13.62 8.26 -1.03
N GLU A 21 14.95 8.32 -0.96
CA GLU A 21 15.83 7.67 -1.95
C GLU A 21 15.68 6.15 -1.91
N LEU A 22 15.61 5.57 -0.71
CA LEU A 22 15.36 4.13 -0.54
C LEU A 22 13.96 3.76 -1.05
N ALA A 23 12.94 4.57 -0.74
CA ALA A 23 11.57 4.36 -1.22
C ALA A 23 11.47 4.44 -2.76
N PHE A 24 12.19 5.37 -3.40
CA PHE A 24 12.28 5.44 -4.86
C PHE A 24 12.90 4.17 -5.45
N LYS A 25 14.02 3.70 -4.87
CA LYS A 25 14.67 2.45 -5.27
C LYS A 25 13.71 1.26 -5.13
N LEU A 26 13.00 1.15 -4.01
CA LEU A 26 12.00 0.10 -3.80
C LEU A 26 10.88 0.16 -4.82
N GLY A 27 10.40 1.35 -5.18
CA GLY A 27 9.38 1.52 -6.22
C GLY A 27 9.89 1.08 -7.60
N ARG A 28 11.12 1.46 -7.94
CA ARG A 28 11.74 1.15 -9.24
C ARG A 28 12.11 -0.33 -9.37
N PHE A 29 12.91 -0.87 -8.45
CA PHE A 29 13.39 -2.24 -8.50
C PHE A 29 12.29 -3.24 -8.12
N GLY A 30 11.54 -2.95 -7.04
CA GLY A 30 10.40 -3.76 -6.63
C GLY A 30 9.30 -3.79 -7.70
N GLY A 31 8.98 -2.63 -8.28
CA GLY A 31 8.10 -2.56 -9.44
C GLY A 31 8.58 -3.48 -10.57
N TYR A 32 9.85 -3.35 -10.98
CA TYR A 32 10.39 -4.11 -12.11
C TYR A 32 10.33 -5.61 -11.87
N VAL A 33 10.77 -6.10 -10.71
CA VAL A 33 10.75 -7.54 -10.37
C VAL A 33 9.33 -8.10 -10.43
N LEU A 34 8.35 -7.36 -9.91
CA LEU A 34 6.96 -7.81 -9.84
C LEU A 34 6.23 -7.70 -11.19
N THR A 35 6.79 -6.97 -12.15
CA THR A 35 6.05 -6.62 -13.36
C THR A 35 6.76 -6.92 -14.67
N LYS A 36 8.01 -7.38 -14.66
CA LYS A 36 8.86 -7.62 -15.85
C LYS A 36 8.23 -8.53 -16.91
N GLU A 37 7.30 -9.40 -16.53
CA GLU A 37 6.59 -10.32 -17.45
C GLU A 37 5.36 -9.69 -18.12
N HIS A 38 5.06 -8.42 -17.85
CA HIS A 38 3.85 -7.75 -18.32
C HIS A 38 4.17 -6.46 -19.06
N ASP A 39 3.56 -6.27 -20.23
CA ASP A 39 3.57 -4.99 -20.92
C ASP A 39 2.57 -4.02 -20.24
N ARG A 40 3.05 -2.84 -19.85
CA ARG A 40 2.30 -1.80 -19.11
C ARG A 40 1.58 -2.33 -17.86
N PRO A 41 2.35 -2.79 -16.86
CA PRO A 41 1.81 -3.40 -15.66
C PRO A 41 1.10 -2.39 -14.76
N LYS A 42 0.10 -2.86 -14.02
CA LYS A 42 -0.68 -2.05 -13.09
C LYS A 42 -0.26 -2.32 -11.65
N VAL A 43 -0.01 -1.25 -10.90
CA VAL A 43 0.38 -1.28 -9.50
C VAL A 43 -0.53 -0.37 -8.68
N LEU A 44 -1.08 -0.91 -7.59
CA LEU A 44 -1.87 -0.13 -6.63
C LEU A 44 -0.99 0.34 -5.49
N ILE A 45 -1.23 1.55 -4.98
CA ILE A 45 -0.51 2.08 -3.83
C ILE A 45 -1.47 2.70 -2.81
N GLY A 46 -1.38 2.23 -1.56
CA GLY A 46 -2.12 2.73 -0.41
C GLY A 46 -1.20 3.06 0.74
N ARG A 47 -1.70 3.84 1.70
CA ARG A 47 -0.95 4.22 2.90
C ARG A 47 -1.84 4.34 4.13
N ASP A 48 -1.22 4.39 5.30
CA ASP A 48 -1.89 4.85 6.51
C ASP A 48 -1.85 6.39 6.65
N THR A 49 -2.21 6.88 7.82
CA THR A 49 -2.41 8.29 8.14
C THR A 49 -1.13 9.04 8.48
N ARG A 50 0.03 8.36 8.55
CA ARG A 50 1.31 8.97 8.94
C ARG A 50 1.70 10.11 8.00
N ILE A 51 2.19 11.20 8.56
CA ILE A 51 2.68 12.37 7.81
C ILE A 51 3.77 12.02 6.80
N SER A 52 4.67 11.08 7.15
CA SER A 52 5.74 10.61 6.28
C SER A 52 5.23 9.81 5.08
N GLY A 53 4.00 9.29 5.14
CA GLY A 53 3.38 8.53 4.07
C GLY A 53 3.33 9.30 2.74
N HIS A 54 3.11 10.62 2.78
CA HIS A 54 3.10 11.46 1.59
C HIS A 54 4.45 11.53 0.88
N MET A 55 5.53 11.71 1.66
CA MET A 55 6.89 11.79 1.14
C MET A 55 7.31 10.46 0.51
N LEU A 56 7.05 9.35 1.21
CA LEU A 56 7.40 8.01 0.74
C LEU A 56 6.55 7.58 -0.47
N GLU A 57 5.26 7.94 -0.49
CA GLU A 57 4.38 7.71 -1.65
C GLU A 57 4.91 8.42 -2.89
N GLY A 58 5.28 9.70 -2.77
CA GLY A 58 5.84 10.45 -3.90
C GLY A 58 7.08 9.77 -4.50
N ALA A 59 7.99 9.29 -3.66
CA ALA A 59 9.19 8.58 -4.10
C ALA A 59 8.87 7.22 -4.74
N LEU A 60 8.00 6.42 -4.12
CA LEU A 60 7.56 5.13 -4.65
C LEU A 60 6.88 5.26 -6.01
N VAL A 61 5.93 6.20 -6.12
CA VAL A 61 5.22 6.48 -7.37
C VAL A 61 6.22 6.88 -8.46
N ALA A 62 7.18 7.76 -8.17
CA ALA A 62 8.21 8.13 -9.15
C ALA A 62 9.03 6.91 -9.62
N GLY A 63 9.41 6.01 -8.71
CA GLY A 63 10.11 4.78 -9.04
C GLY A 63 9.29 3.86 -9.96
N LEU A 64 8.03 3.64 -9.64
CA LEU A 64 7.10 2.82 -10.41
C LEU A 64 6.81 3.39 -11.82
N LEU A 65 6.58 4.70 -11.92
CA LEU A 65 6.36 5.35 -13.23
C LEU A 65 7.61 5.28 -14.12
N SER A 66 8.81 5.30 -13.51
CA SER A 66 10.09 5.28 -14.23
C SER A 66 10.38 3.97 -14.97
N ILE A 67 9.65 2.89 -14.66
CA ILE A 67 9.76 1.60 -15.36
C ILE A 67 8.59 1.35 -16.34
N GLY A 68 7.67 2.31 -16.47
CA GLY A 68 6.51 2.20 -17.37
C GLY A 68 5.25 1.63 -16.73
N ALA A 69 5.20 1.47 -15.41
CA ALA A 69 4.02 0.96 -14.73
C ALA A 69 2.89 2.00 -14.68
N GLU A 70 1.65 1.54 -14.83
CA GLU A 70 0.45 2.29 -14.46
C GLU A 70 0.28 2.22 -12.93
N VAL A 71 0.19 3.37 -12.28
CA VAL A 71 0.03 3.48 -10.82
C VAL A 71 -1.35 3.98 -10.48
N MET A 72 -2.05 3.28 -9.59
CA MET A 72 -3.37 3.67 -9.08
C MET A 72 -3.26 3.99 -7.58
N ARG A 73 -3.44 5.26 -7.22
CA ARG A 73 -3.38 5.71 -5.82
C ARG A 73 -4.71 5.48 -5.12
N LEU A 74 -4.65 4.73 -4.02
CA LEU A 74 -5.80 4.40 -3.17
C LEU A 74 -6.00 5.42 -2.04
N GLY A 75 -5.00 6.25 -1.76
CA GLY A 75 -5.01 7.17 -0.63
C GLY A 75 -4.89 6.43 0.71
N VAL A 76 -5.60 6.93 1.73
CA VAL A 76 -5.64 6.28 3.04
C VAL A 76 -6.54 5.06 2.97
N ILE A 77 -5.96 3.87 3.15
CA ILE A 77 -6.67 2.59 3.13
C ILE A 77 -5.95 1.59 4.04
N SER A 78 -6.67 0.61 4.57
CA SER A 78 -6.05 -0.45 5.38
C SER A 78 -5.17 -1.38 4.53
N THR A 79 -4.14 -1.97 5.14
CA THR A 79 -3.28 -2.97 4.48
C THR A 79 -4.07 -4.10 3.80
N PRO A 80 -5.11 -4.69 4.43
CA PRO A 80 -5.95 -5.71 3.76
C PRO A 80 -6.72 -5.16 2.56
N GLY A 81 -7.10 -3.87 2.57
CA GLY A 81 -7.73 -3.23 1.42
C GLY A 81 -6.82 -3.20 0.20
N VAL A 82 -5.52 -2.92 0.38
CA VAL A 82 -4.53 -3.00 -0.71
C VAL A 82 -4.43 -4.43 -1.25
N ALA A 83 -4.28 -5.43 -0.38
CA ALA A 83 -4.18 -6.84 -0.77
C ALA A 83 -5.43 -7.32 -1.55
N TYR A 84 -6.62 -7.02 -1.02
CA TYR A 84 -7.89 -7.33 -1.67
C TYR A 84 -8.00 -6.67 -3.06
N LEU A 85 -7.77 -5.36 -3.15
CA LEU A 85 -7.92 -4.61 -4.40
C LEU A 85 -6.90 -5.04 -5.45
N THR A 86 -5.68 -5.42 -5.05
CA THR A 86 -4.66 -5.95 -5.97
C THR A 86 -5.18 -7.15 -6.72
N LYS A 87 -5.71 -8.13 -5.99
CA LYS A 87 -6.34 -9.32 -6.58
C LYS A 87 -7.61 -8.96 -7.35
N ALA A 88 -8.50 -8.17 -6.76
CA ALA A 88 -9.83 -7.88 -7.31
C ALA A 88 -9.80 -7.00 -8.58
N LEU A 89 -8.72 -6.24 -8.80
CA LEU A 89 -8.51 -5.40 -9.98
C LEU A 89 -7.56 -6.02 -11.01
N GLY A 90 -7.03 -7.23 -10.74
CA GLY A 90 -6.05 -7.89 -11.60
C GLY A 90 -4.75 -7.09 -11.75
N ALA A 91 -4.38 -6.34 -10.72
CA ALA A 91 -3.11 -5.61 -10.69
C ALA A 91 -1.96 -6.61 -10.45
N GLN A 92 -0.79 -6.31 -11.00
CA GLN A 92 0.39 -7.17 -10.87
C GLN A 92 1.03 -7.03 -9.49
N ALA A 93 0.86 -5.87 -8.86
CA ALA A 93 1.34 -5.63 -7.51
C ALA A 93 0.49 -4.63 -6.73
N GLY A 94 0.53 -4.75 -5.41
CA GLY A 94 0.02 -3.78 -4.46
C GLY A 94 1.14 -3.31 -3.53
N VAL A 95 1.13 -2.04 -3.17
CA VAL A 95 2.08 -1.44 -2.23
C VAL A 95 1.34 -0.79 -1.08
N MET A 96 1.72 -1.11 0.14
CA MET A 96 1.20 -0.47 1.36
C MET A 96 2.31 0.26 2.10
N ILE A 97 2.10 1.55 2.37
CA ILE A 97 3.00 2.38 3.18
C ILE A 97 2.45 2.46 4.61
N SER A 98 3.04 1.69 5.52
CA SER A 98 2.69 1.71 6.95
C SER A 98 3.68 0.91 7.79
N ALA A 99 3.94 1.37 9.02
CA ALA A 99 4.58 0.59 10.07
C ALA A 99 3.59 -0.06 11.06
N SER A 100 2.32 -0.22 10.68
CA SER A 100 1.28 -0.83 11.51
C SER A 100 1.10 -0.10 12.85
N HIS A 101 1.35 -0.76 13.97
CA HIS A 101 1.16 -0.23 15.32
C HIS A 101 2.33 0.63 15.83
N ASN A 102 3.43 0.73 15.08
CA ASN A 102 4.61 1.47 15.53
C ASN A 102 4.32 2.98 15.73
N PRO A 103 5.10 3.70 16.55
CA PRO A 103 4.98 5.15 16.70
C PRO A 103 5.16 5.91 15.38
N VAL A 104 4.65 7.14 15.28
CA VAL A 104 4.59 7.96 14.04
C VAL A 104 5.94 8.16 13.32
N ALA A 105 7.05 8.13 14.06
CA ALA A 105 8.40 8.27 13.50
C ALA A 105 8.74 7.12 12.53
N ASP A 106 8.21 5.92 12.79
CA ASP A 106 8.45 4.75 11.96
C ASP A 106 7.50 4.75 10.76
N ASN A 107 8.00 4.25 9.63
CA ASN A 107 7.16 3.85 8.51
C ASN A 107 7.70 2.57 7.87
N GLY A 108 6.98 2.04 6.89
CA GLY A 108 7.37 0.82 6.21
C GLY A 108 6.72 0.68 4.84
N ILE A 109 7.32 -0.14 4.00
CA ILE A 109 6.84 -0.43 2.64
C ILE A 109 6.66 -1.94 2.52
N LYS A 110 5.45 -2.36 2.15
CA LYS A 110 5.08 -3.76 1.97
C LYS A 110 4.53 -3.98 0.57
N PHE A 111 4.89 -5.09 -0.04
CA PHE A 111 4.43 -5.47 -1.36
C PHE A 111 3.47 -6.66 -1.29
N PHE A 112 2.52 -6.68 -2.21
CA PHE A 112 1.59 -7.77 -2.45
C PHE A 112 1.69 -8.18 -3.91
N GLY A 113 1.73 -9.48 -4.17
CA GLY A 113 1.64 -10.06 -5.51
C GLY A 113 0.21 -10.01 -6.09
N PRO A 114 0.03 -10.50 -7.33
CA PRO A 114 -1.25 -10.45 -8.03
C PRO A 114 -2.35 -11.31 -7.39
N ASP A 115 -1.97 -12.26 -6.55
CA ASP A 115 -2.87 -13.11 -5.77
C ASP A 115 -3.29 -12.49 -4.42
N GLY A 116 -2.72 -11.32 -4.08
CA GLY A 116 -2.95 -10.61 -2.82
C GLY A 116 -2.10 -11.12 -1.65
N TYR A 117 -1.19 -12.07 -1.88
CA TYR A 117 -0.23 -12.52 -0.87
C TYR A 117 1.05 -11.69 -0.90
N LYS A 118 1.90 -11.85 0.12
CA LYS A 118 3.22 -11.22 0.17
C LYS A 118 4.14 -11.81 -0.89
N LEU A 119 5.27 -11.13 -1.11
CA LEU A 119 6.32 -11.62 -1.99
C LEU A 119 6.92 -12.92 -1.48
N SER A 120 7.39 -13.76 -2.40
CA SER A 120 8.22 -14.91 -2.04
C SER A 120 9.64 -14.45 -1.71
N ASP A 121 10.36 -15.21 -0.89
CA ASP A 121 11.77 -14.95 -0.55
C ASP A 121 12.64 -14.74 -1.80
N ASP A 122 12.40 -15.49 -2.89
CA ASP A 122 13.12 -15.32 -4.16
C ASP A 122 12.93 -13.94 -4.79
N GLN A 123 11.73 -13.36 -4.67
CA GLN A 123 11.42 -12.02 -5.19
C GLN A 123 12.05 -10.95 -4.30
N GLU A 124 11.99 -11.10 -2.98
CA GLU A 124 12.67 -10.18 -2.05
C GLU A 124 14.18 -10.17 -2.31
N ASN A 125 14.78 -11.35 -2.44
CA ASN A 125 16.20 -11.50 -2.78
C ASN A 125 16.56 -10.86 -4.13
N GLU A 126 15.74 -11.01 -5.16
CA GLU A 126 15.97 -10.36 -6.46
C GLU A 126 15.96 -8.83 -6.34
N ILE A 127 15.02 -8.27 -5.55
CA ILE A 127 14.94 -6.83 -5.31
C ILE A 127 16.19 -6.34 -4.58
N GLU A 128 16.64 -7.04 -3.53
CA GLU A 128 17.85 -6.68 -2.78
C GLU A 128 19.10 -6.71 -3.68
N GLN A 129 19.23 -7.73 -4.54
CA GLN A 129 20.35 -7.83 -5.48
C GLN A 129 20.40 -6.64 -6.43
N LEU A 130 19.26 -6.24 -7.02
CA LEU A 130 19.19 -5.08 -7.90
C LEU A 130 19.53 -3.78 -7.18
N MET A 131 19.10 -3.65 -5.91
CA MET A 131 19.39 -2.46 -5.10
C MET A 131 20.86 -2.30 -4.73
N ASP A 132 21.59 -3.42 -4.65
CA ASP A 132 23.01 -3.50 -4.31
C ASP A 132 23.94 -3.39 -5.53
N MET A 133 23.41 -3.39 -6.75
CA MET A 133 24.22 -3.13 -7.95
C MET A 133 24.79 -1.71 -7.93
N GLU A 134 26.04 -1.57 -8.39
CA GLU A 134 26.72 -0.26 -8.49
C GLU A 134 26.02 0.68 -9.48
N ALA A 135 25.40 0.13 -10.53
CA ALA A 135 24.70 0.85 -11.57
C ALA A 135 23.28 0.33 -11.77
N ASP A 136 22.33 1.25 -11.89
CA ASP A 136 20.94 0.96 -12.28
C ASP A 136 20.84 0.91 -13.81
N GLU A 137 20.90 -0.31 -14.33
CA GLU A 137 20.78 -0.64 -15.76
C GLU A 137 19.36 -1.06 -16.17
N LEU A 138 18.37 -0.89 -15.28
CA LEU A 138 16.98 -1.23 -15.61
C LEU A 138 16.44 -0.36 -16.75
N PRO A 139 15.39 -0.82 -17.46
CA PRO A 139 14.74 -0.04 -18.50
C PRO A 139 14.42 1.41 -18.07
N ARG A 140 14.61 2.33 -19.02
CA ARG A 140 14.28 3.75 -18.88
C ARG A 140 13.36 4.15 -20.03
N PRO A 141 12.07 3.78 -19.99
CA PRO A 141 11.10 4.23 -20.98
C PRO A 141 11.07 5.76 -21.07
N VAL A 142 10.88 6.24 -22.29
CA VAL A 142 10.79 7.68 -22.61
C VAL A 142 9.54 7.96 -23.43
N GLY A 143 9.12 9.23 -23.45
CA GLY A 143 7.96 9.68 -24.21
C GLY A 143 6.68 8.96 -23.77
N ALA A 144 5.92 8.44 -24.73
CA ALA A 144 4.63 7.79 -24.50
C ALA A 144 4.70 6.43 -23.78
N ASN A 145 5.91 5.92 -23.49
CA ASN A 145 6.13 4.68 -22.76
C ASN A 145 6.33 4.89 -21.26
N LEU A 146 6.37 6.14 -20.79
CA LEU A 146 6.38 6.42 -19.36
C LEU A 146 5.10 5.92 -18.70
N GLY A 147 5.21 5.53 -17.43
CA GLY A 147 4.07 5.16 -16.61
C GLY A 147 3.07 6.29 -16.47
N GLN A 148 1.83 5.93 -16.13
CA GLN A 148 0.76 6.89 -15.84
C GLN A 148 0.29 6.72 -14.41
N VAL A 149 -0.13 7.82 -13.77
CA VAL A 149 -0.69 7.78 -12.41
C VAL A 149 -2.13 8.27 -12.46
N ASN A 150 -3.02 7.52 -11.80
CA ASN A 150 -4.42 7.87 -11.62
C ASN A 150 -4.83 7.70 -10.16
N ASP A 151 -5.84 8.45 -9.74
CA ASP A 151 -6.46 8.29 -8.42
C ASP A 151 -7.61 7.28 -8.51
N TYR A 152 -7.71 6.38 -7.53
CA TYR A 152 -8.75 5.36 -7.43
C TYR A 152 -9.29 5.30 -5.99
N PHE A 153 -9.79 6.44 -5.51
CA PHE A 153 -10.30 6.58 -4.14
C PHE A 153 -11.60 5.77 -3.91
N GLU A 154 -12.33 5.44 -4.98
CA GLU A 154 -13.47 4.52 -4.93
C GLU A 154 -13.07 3.10 -4.51
N GLY A 155 -11.78 2.75 -4.56
CA GLY A 155 -11.27 1.47 -4.06
C GLY A 155 -11.63 1.19 -2.60
N GLY A 156 -11.65 2.24 -1.75
CA GLY A 156 -12.06 2.11 -0.35
C GLY A 156 -13.51 1.61 -0.22
N GLN A 157 -14.43 2.17 -1.02
CA GLN A 157 -15.83 1.76 -1.02
C GLN A 157 -16.02 0.35 -1.57
N LYS A 158 -15.31 0.00 -2.65
CA LYS A 158 -15.32 -1.38 -3.18
C LYS A 158 -14.85 -2.40 -2.14
N TYR A 159 -13.81 -2.07 -1.37
CA TYR A 159 -13.33 -2.90 -0.26
C TYR A 159 -14.38 -3.04 0.85
N LEU A 160 -15.03 -1.95 1.26
CA LEU A 160 -16.08 -1.99 2.29
C LEU A 160 -17.28 -2.85 1.85
N GLN A 161 -17.71 -2.73 0.60
CA GLN A 161 -18.81 -3.56 0.06
C GLN A 161 -18.46 -5.05 0.08
N TYR A 162 -17.21 -5.41 -0.23
CA TYR A 162 -16.75 -6.79 -0.10
C TYR A 162 -16.79 -7.30 1.34
N LEU A 163 -16.36 -6.49 2.32
CA LEU A 163 -16.46 -6.88 3.73
C LEU A 163 -17.91 -7.03 4.18
N LYS A 164 -18.78 -6.10 3.80
CA LYS A 164 -20.21 -6.12 4.14
C LYS A 164 -20.88 -7.41 3.66
N GLN A 165 -20.53 -7.88 2.46
CA GLN A 165 -21.08 -9.12 1.90
C GLN A 165 -20.62 -10.41 2.61
N SER A 166 -19.68 -10.33 3.56
CA SER A 166 -19.24 -11.48 4.35
C SER A 166 -20.09 -11.73 5.60
N VAL A 167 -21.07 -10.87 5.87
CA VAL A 167 -22.04 -11.03 6.97
C VAL A 167 -23.44 -11.17 6.41
N ASP A 168 -24.24 -12.05 7.01
CA ASP A 168 -25.59 -12.37 6.54
C ASP A 168 -26.69 -11.50 7.17
N GLU A 169 -26.41 -10.86 8.31
CA GLU A 169 -27.37 -10.12 9.12
C GLU A 169 -26.87 -8.70 9.41
N GLU A 170 -27.82 -7.77 9.52
CA GLU A 170 -27.55 -6.40 9.97
C GLU A 170 -27.29 -6.38 11.49
N PHE A 171 -26.64 -5.34 11.98
CA PHE A 171 -26.27 -5.14 13.39
C PHE A 171 -27.27 -4.25 14.15
N THR A 172 -28.51 -4.16 13.66
CA THR A 172 -29.58 -3.38 14.29
C THR A 172 -29.75 -3.74 15.77
N GLY A 173 -29.78 -2.72 16.62
CA GLY A 173 -29.96 -2.88 18.07
C GLY A 173 -28.68 -3.21 18.84
N LEU A 174 -27.53 -3.33 18.16
CA LEU A 174 -26.22 -3.36 18.80
C LEU A 174 -25.64 -1.95 18.93
N HIS A 175 -24.97 -1.71 20.06
CA HIS A 175 -24.16 -0.51 20.28
C HIS A 175 -22.68 -0.92 20.34
N ILE A 176 -21.89 -0.44 19.38
CA ILE A 176 -20.50 -0.86 19.16
C ILE A 176 -19.56 0.33 19.41
N ALA A 177 -18.59 0.13 20.29
CA ALA A 177 -17.49 1.08 20.48
C ALA A 177 -16.34 0.77 19.52
N LEU A 178 -15.83 1.78 18.81
CA LEU A 178 -14.74 1.66 17.84
C LEU A 178 -13.57 2.55 18.25
N ASP A 179 -12.38 1.95 18.39
CA ASP A 179 -11.11 2.68 18.40
C ASP A 179 -10.38 2.45 17.08
N CYS A 180 -10.19 3.51 16.30
CA CYS A 180 -9.54 3.44 15.00
C CYS A 180 -8.05 3.83 15.03
N ALA A 181 -7.47 4.04 16.23
CA ALA A 181 -6.06 4.30 16.47
C ALA A 181 -5.47 5.50 15.69
N HIS A 182 -6.31 6.45 15.29
CA HIS A 182 -6.02 7.54 14.36
C HIS A 182 -5.36 7.04 13.06
N GLY A 183 -5.68 5.80 12.67
CA GLY A 183 -5.06 5.08 11.57
C GLY A 183 -5.92 5.00 10.33
N ALA A 184 -5.55 4.08 9.43
CA ALA A 184 -6.21 3.88 8.15
C ALA A 184 -7.70 3.46 8.24
N THR A 185 -8.13 2.92 9.38
CA THR A 185 -9.53 2.50 9.59
C THR A 185 -10.43 3.62 10.07
N SER A 186 -9.91 4.82 10.37
CA SER A 186 -10.66 5.95 10.95
C SER A 186 -11.94 6.30 10.18
N SER A 187 -11.87 6.34 8.84
CA SER A 187 -13.04 6.55 7.98
C SER A 187 -13.74 5.25 7.58
N LEU A 188 -12.99 4.16 7.44
CA LEU A 188 -13.49 2.89 6.91
C LEU A 188 -14.40 2.16 7.91
N ALA A 189 -13.95 2.00 9.16
CA ALA A 189 -14.69 1.24 10.17
C ALA A 189 -15.97 1.97 10.56
N THR A 190 -15.89 3.28 10.76
CA THR A 190 -17.05 4.11 11.12
C THR A 190 -18.13 4.05 10.05
N HIS A 191 -17.75 4.05 8.77
CA HIS A 191 -18.70 3.87 7.67
C HIS A 191 -19.28 2.45 7.60
N LEU A 192 -18.43 1.42 7.71
CA LEU A 192 -18.85 0.02 7.58
C LEU A 192 -19.88 -0.39 8.64
N PHE A 193 -19.63 -0.04 9.91
CA PHE A 193 -20.54 -0.40 11.00
C PHE A 193 -21.84 0.42 10.98
N ALA A 194 -21.78 1.69 10.55
CA ALA A 194 -22.98 2.49 10.34
C ALA A 194 -23.84 1.95 9.18
N ASP A 195 -23.20 1.48 8.10
CA ASP A 195 -23.89 0.86 6.96
C ASP A 195 -24.48 -0.53 7.28
N LEU A 196 -24.07 -1.12 8.41
CA LEU A 196 -24.63 -2.35 8.99
C LEU A 196 -25.70 -2.05 10.07
N ASP A 197 -26.25 -0.83 10.13
CA ASP A 197 -27.28 -0.41 11.10
C ASP A 197 -26.90 -0.54 12.59
N ALA A 198 -25.60 -0.53 12.93
CA ALA A 198 -25.15 -0.45 14.33
C ALA A 198 -25.19 0.98 14.87
N ASP A 199 -25.56 1.16 16.15
CA ASP A 199 -25.23 2.38 16.88
C ASP A 199 -23.73 2.38 17.20
N THR A 200 -23.03 3.50 17.01
CA THR A 200 -21.57 3.55 17.14
C THR A 200 -21.10 4.67 18.04
N SER A 201 -20.08 4.38 18.84
CA SER A 201 -19.31 5.39 19.57
C SER A 201 -17.83 5.26 19.23
N THR A 202 -17.24 6.35 18.76
CA THR A 202 -15.91 6.30 18.13
C THR A 202 -14.89 7.10 18.93
N MET A 203 -13.71 6.51 19.12
CA MET A 203 -12.49 7.21 19.52
C MET A 203 -11.37 6.88 18.54
N GLY A 204 -10.27 7.64 18.59
CA GLY A 204 -9.15 7.39 17.69
C GLY A 204 -9.53 7.54 16.21
N ALA A 205 -10.51 8.37 15.85
CA ALA A 205 -11.03 8.46 14.48
C ALA A 205 -10.75 9.80 13.78
N SER A 206 -9.89 10.63 14.38
CA SER A 206 -9.57 11.99 13.89
C SER A 206 -8.07 12.13 13.61
N PRO A 207 -7.53 11.47 12.57
CA PRO A 207 -6.10 11.51 12.26
C PRO A 207 -5.63 12.92 11.90
N ASN A 208 -4.40 13.27 12.30
CA ASN A 208 -3.78 14.57 12.02
C ASN A 208 -2.32 14.47 11.53
N GLY A 209 -1.83 13.25 11.25
CA GLY A 209 -0.48 12.98 10.76
C GLY A 209 0.35 12.11 11.70
#